data_AF-A0A8B3E533-F1
#
_entry.id   AF-A0A8B3E533-F1
#
_cell.length_a   1.000
_cell.length_b   1.000
_cell.length_c   1.000
_cell.angle_alpha   90.00
_cell.angle_beta   90.00
_cell.angle_gamma   90.00
#
_symmetry.space_group_name_H-M   'P 1'
#
loop_
_entity.id
_entity.type
_entity.pdbx_description
1 polymer ?
#
loop_
_entity_poly.entity_id
_entity_poly.type
_entity_poly.pdbx_seq_one_letter_code
_entity_poly.pdbx_strand_id
1 'polypeptide(L)'
;MIRRERKFYSEEFRERVLTAYYNSNESVDMIARRFQVKRDTVSSWVHRKRVASNPKESSKFVVSSIIPMKEEKLPIEAMEERIRELEQQLAKEKMRSTCLDTMIDIAERELKVDIRKKSGAKQSKK
;
A
#
# COMPACT_ATOMS: atom_id res chain seq x y z
N MET A 1 37.01 -5.54 -15.82
CA MET A 1 35.84 -5.66 -14.92
C MET A 1 36.05 -6.85 -14.01
N ILE A 2 36.25 -6.64 -12.70
CA ILE A 2 36.46 -7.73 -11.74
C ILE A 2 35.10 -8.36 -11.43
N ARG A 3 34.85 -9.57 -11.92
CA ARG A 3 33.67 -10.36 -11.53
C ARG A 3 33.91 -10.85 -10.10
N ARG A 4 33.24 -10.21 -9.12
CA ARG A 4 33.26 -10.66 -7.72
C ARG A 4 32.61 -12.05 -7.65
N GLU A 5 33.30 -13.00 -7.03
CA GLU A 5 32.77 -14.34 -6.76
C GLU A 5 31.45 -14.25 -5.97
N ARG A 6 30.43 -14.97 -6.45
CA ARG A 6 29.14 -15.04 -5.78
C ARG A 6 29.28 -15.97 -4.59
N LYS A 7 29.28 -15.42 -3.38
CA LYS A 7 29.10 -16.20 -2.16
C LYS A 7 27.70 -16.81 -2.16
N PHE A 8 27.63 -18.14 -2.11
CA PHE A 8 26.38 -18.85 -1.93
C PHE A 8 26.06 -18.93 -0.44
N TYR A 9 24.82 -18.61 -0.09
CA TYR A 9 24.28 -18.75 1.25
C TYR A 9 23.21 -19.82 1.22
N SER A 10 23.14 -20.67 2.24
CA SER A 10 22.06 -21.65 2.36
C SER A 10 20.71 -20.95 2.51
N GLU A 11 19.66 -21.61 2.04
CA GLU A 11 18.30 -21.09 2.10
C GLU A 11 17.86 -20.87 3.56
N GLU A 12 18.12 -21.84 4.43
CA GLU A 12 17.83 -21.74 5.87
C GLU A 12 18.48 -20.53 6.53
N PHE A 13 19.73 -20.21 6.15
CA PHE A 13 20.45 -19.06 6.68
C PHE A 13 19.81 -17.76 6.19
N ARG A 14 19.46 -17.67 4.91
CA ARG A 14 18.75 -16.52 4.34
C ARG A 14 17.40 -16.31 5.03
N GLU A 15 16.66 -17.37 5.28
CA GLU A 15 15.39 -17.30 5.99
C GLU A 15 15.56 -16.79 7.41
N ARG A 16 16.54 -17.32 8.15
CA ARG A 16 16.86 -16.86 9.51
C ARG A 16 17.17 -15.36 9.56
N VAL A 17 17.97 -14.86 8.61
CA VAL A 17 18.30 -13.43 8.50
C VAL A 17 17.06 -12.58 8.19
N LEU A 18 16.21 -13.05 7.28
CA LEU A 18 14.97 -12.34 6.92
C LEU A 18 13.98 -12.32 8.08
N THR A 19 13.78 -13.43 8.77
CA THR A 19 12.92 -13.53 9.95
C THR A 19 13.41 -12.60 11.06
N ALA A 20 14.72 -12.55 11.31
CA ALA A 20 15.29 -11.59 12.25
C ALA A 20 15.02 -10.13 11.82
N TYR A 21 15.12 -9.80 10.53
CA TYR A 21 14.83 -8.47 10.01
C TYR A 21 13.34 -8.07 10.14
N TYR A 22 12.40 -8.99 9.94
CA TYR A 22 10.97 -8.67 10.09
C TYR A 22 10.50 -8.66 11.55
N ASN A 23 11.15 -9.43 12.41
CA ASN A 23 10.81 -9.51 13.85
C ASN A 23 11.51 -8.44 14.68
N SER A 24 12.57 -7.82 14.18
CA SER A 24 13.28 -6.73 14.84
C SER A 24 13.06 -5.42 14.10
N ASN A 25 13.00 -4.30 14.83
CA ASN A 25 12.95 -2.97 14.22
C ASN A 25 14.37 -2.46 13.86
N GLU A 26 15.30 -3.38 13.59
CA GLU A 26 16.70 -3.08 13.29
C GLU A 26 16.87 -2.68 11.81
N SER A 27 17.80 -1.77 11.53
CA SER A 27 18.11 -1.40 10.16
C SER A 27 18.80 -2.56 9.41
N VAL A 28 18.70 -2.56 8.08
CA VAL A 28 19.40 -3.55 7.21
C VAL A 28 20.90 -3.62 7.53
N ASP A 29 21.49 -2.48 7.89
CA ASP A 29 22.91 -2.38 8.23
C ASP A 29 23.26 -3.03 9.58
N MET A 30 22.37 -2.90 10.59
CA MET A 30 22.53 -3.57 11.88
C MET A 30 22.40 -5.10 11.74
N ILE A 31 21.43 -5.56 10.96
CA ILE A 31 21.25 -6.99 10.66
C ILE A 31 22.45 -7.54 9.87
N ALA A 32 22.94 -6.79 8.87
CA ALA A 32 24.13 -7.13 8.11
C ALA A 32 25.36 -7.32 9.02
N ARG A 33 25.58 -6.40 9.97
CA ARG A 33 26.66 -6.50 10.96
C ARG A 33 26.47 -7.70 11.90
N ARG A 34 25.25 -7.93 12.39
CA ARG A 34 24.93 -9.04 13.31
C ARG A 34 25.18 -10.42 12.70
N PHE A 35 24.82 -10.60 11.43
CA PHE A 35 24.98 -11.87 10.72
C PHE A 35 26.27 -11.94 9.88
N GLN A 36 27.14 -10.92 9.95
CA GLN A 36 28.38 -10.80 9.17
C GLN A 36 28.17 -10.94 7.65
N VAL A 37 27.03 -10.45 7.16
CA VAL A 37 26.66 -10.45 5.75
C VAL A 37 26.85 -9.04 5.20
N LYS A 38 27.19 -8.90 3.91
CA LYS A 38 27.23 -7.58 3.27
C LYS A 38 25.83 -6.96 3.26
N ARG A 39 25.74 -5.67 3.57
CA ARG A 39 24.49 -4.89 3.52
C ARG A 39 23.72 -5.10 2.22
N ASP A 40 24.40 -5.05 1.08
CA ASP A 40 23.78 -5.20 -0.26
C ASP A 40 23.13 -6.57 -0.44
N THR A 41 23.71 -7.61 0.15
CA THR A 41 23.17 -8.98 0.11
C THR A 41 21.88 -9.07 0.91
N VAL A 42 21.85 -8.52 2.14
CA VAL A 42 20.63 -8.48 2.95
C VAL A 42 19.55 -7.63 2.27
N SER A 43 19.92 -6.48 1.72
CA SER A 43 19.01 -5.60 0.96
C SER A 43 18.39 -6.33 -0.25
N SER A 44 19.21 -7.10 -0.99
CA SER A 44 18.73 -7.89 -2.13
C SER A 44 17.75 -8.99 -1.70
N TRP A 45 17.98 -9.63 -0.56
CA TRP A 45 17.07 -10.66 -0.03
C TRP A 45 15.75 -10.08 0.47
N VAL A 46 15.80 -8.95 1.18
CA VAL A 46 14.61 -8.22 1.63
C VAL A 46 13.79 -7.77 0.44
N HIS A 47 14.43 -7.17 -0.57
CA HIS A 47 13.75 -6.76 -1.79
C HIS A 47 13.10 -7.95 -2.50
N ARG A 48 13.82 -9.06 -2.69
CA ARG A 48 13.27 -10.27 -3.31
C ARG A 48 12.08 -10.85 -2.53
N LYS A 49 12.16 -10.86 -1.19
CA LYS A 49 11.06 -11.35 -0.34
C LYS A 49 9.86 -10.41 -0.39
N ARG A 50 10.07 -9.08 -0.40
CA ARG A 50 8.99 -8.08 -0.58
C ARG A 50 8.29 -8.24 -1.93
N VAL A 51 9.04 -8.39 -3.03
CA VAL A 51 8.47 -8.59 -4.37
C VAL A 51 7.70 -9.91 -4.46
N ALA A 52 8.21 -10.98 -3.84
CA ALA A 52 7.52 -12.27 -3.78
C ALA A 52 6.23 -12.21 -2.94
N SER A 53 6.24 -11.47 -1.82
CA SER A 53 5.08 -11.34 -0.94
C SER A 53 4.06 -10.29 -1.40
N ASN A 54 4.47 -9.28 -2.19
CA ASN A 54 3.61 -8.21 -2.65
C ASN A 54 3.87 -7.86 -4.13
N PRO A 55 3.31 -8.64 -5.08
CA PRO A 55 3.55 -8.46 -6.51
C PRO A 55 3.08 -7.10 -7.06
N LYS A 56 2.22 -6.38 -6.33
CA LYS A 56 1.61 -5.10 -6.73
C LYS A 56 2.50 -3.87 -6.50
N GLU A 57 3.52 -3.96 -5.64
CA GLU A 57 4.43 -2.84 -5.32
C GLU A 57 5.69 -2.79 -6.20
N SER A 58 6.01 -3.88 -6.90
CA SER A 58 7.19 -4.00 -7.76
C SER A 58 7.09 -3.14 -9.03
N SER A 59 5.90 -2.68 -9.41
CA SER A 59 5.66 -1.93 -10.65
C SER A 59 6.20 -0.50 -10.66
N LYS A 60 6.74 0.02 -9.54
CA LYS A 60 7.14 1.43 -9.46
C LYS A 60 8.63 1.69 -9.63
N PHE A 61 9.50 0.69 -9.47
CA PHE A 61 10.94 0.89 -9.67
C PHE A 61 11.62 -0.38 -10.20
N VAL A 62 12.47 -0.16 -11.21
CA VAL A 62 13.58 -0.98 -11.71
C VAL A 62 13.32 -1.77 -13.00
N VAL A 63 13.68 -1.10 -14.10
CA VAL A 63 14.21 -1.63 -15.37
C VAL A 63 15.31 -2.67 -15.12
N SER A 64 15.33 -3.72 -15.95
CA SER A 64 16.41 -4.72 -16.14
C SER A 64 16.37 -5.95 -15.22
N SER A 65 15.70 -7.01 -15.67
CA SER A 65 16.34 -8.26 -16.09
C SER A 65 15.28 -9.35 -16.27
N ILE A 66 15.28 -9.94 -17.45
CA ILE A 66 14.36 -10.94 -17.97
C ILE A 66 14.36 -12.20 -17.08
N ILE A 67 13.19 -12.56 -16.53
CA ILE A 67 12.79 -13.93 -16.22
C ILE A 67 11.30 -14.01 -16.59
N PRO A 68 10.87 -14.91 -17.51
CA PRO A 68 9.45 -15.08 -17.79
C PRO A 68 8.85 -15.92 -16.66
N MET A 69 8.25 -15.27 -15.68
CA MET A 69 7.51 -15.96 -14.62
C MET A 69 6.05 -16.02 -15.04
N LYS A 70 5.54 -17.25 -15.22
CA LYS A 70 4.13 -17.57 -15.53
C LYS A 70 3.19 -16.65 -14.75
N GLU A 71 2.44 -15.84 -15.47
CA GLU A 71 1.31 -15.10 -14.94
C GLU A 71 0.20 -16.09 -14.59
N GLU A 72 0.13 -16.50 -13.32
CA GLU A 72 -1.13 -17.03 -12.78
C GLU A 72 -2.09 -15.85 -12.68
N LYS A 73 -2.84 -15.65 -13.76
CA LYS A 73 -3.95 -14.71 -13.83
C LYS A 73 -4.96 -15.10 -12.76
N LEU A 74 -4.92 -14.41 -11.62
CA LEU A 74 -6.08 -14.38 -10.72
C LEU A 74 -7.30 -13.98 -11.57
N PRO A 75 -8.47 -14.61 -11.35
CA PRO A 75 -9.59 -14.52 -12.28
C PRO A 75 -10.06 -13.08 -12.34
N ILE A 76 -9.82 -12.45 -13.49
CA ILE A 76 -10.15 -11.06 -13.79
C ILE A 76 -11.62 -10.76 -13.45
N GLU A 77 -12.48 -11.76 -13.63
CA GLU A 77 -13.91 -11.76 -13.31
C GLU A 77 -14.20 -11.36 -11.86
N ALA A 78 -13.50 -11.93 -10.87
CA ALA A 78 -13.72 -11.59 -9.46
C ALA A 78 -13.31 -10.14 -9.14
N MET A 79 -12.38 -9.59 -9.90
CA MET A 79 -11.95 -8.19 -9.75
C MET A 79 -12.97 -7.24 -10.39
N GLU A 80 -13.50 -7.59 -11.57
CA GLU A 80 -14.55 -6.82 -12.26
C GLU A 80 -15.85 -6.78 -11.45
N GLU A 81 -16.25 -7.89 -10.85
CA GLU A 81 -17.43 -7.95 -9.97
C GLU A 81 -17.28 -7.00 -8.79
N ARG A 82 -16.11 -6.99 -8.14
CA ARG A 82 -15.85 -6.11 -7.01
C ARG A 82 -15.81 -4.64 -7.40
N ILE A 83 -15.28 -4.32 -8.59
CA ILE A 83 -15.31 -2.95 -9.12
C ILE A 83 -16.77 -2.52 -9.31
N ARG A 84 -17.59 -3.35 -9.95
CA ARG A 84 -19.00 -3.05 -10.19
C ARG A 84 -19.78 -2.85 -8.90
N GLU A 85 -19.54 -3.69 -7.89
CA GLU A 85 -20.18 -3.55 -6.57
C GLU A 85 -19.79 -2.22 -5.90
N LEU A 86 -18.49 -1.88 -5.90
CA LEU A 86 -18.00 -0.63 -5.32
C LEU A 86 -18.56 0.60 -6.05
N GLU A 87 -18.67 0.55 -7.36
CA GLU A 87 -19.28 1.64 -8.16
C GLU A 87 -20.75 1.84 -7.81
N GLN A 88 -21.52 0.74 -7.62
CA GLN A 88 -22.92 0.82 -7.21
C GLN A 88 -23.07 1.42 -5.80
N GLN A 89 -22.24 0.99 -4.84
CA GLN A 89 -22.25 1.54 -3.49
C GLN A 89 -21.92 3.04 -3.50
N LEU A 90 -20.94 3.44 -4.30
CA LEU A 90 -20.54 4.83 -4.46
C LEU A 90 -21.65 5.69 -5.10
N ALA A 91 -22.33 5.18 -6.12
CA ALA A 91 -23.47 5.86 -6.73
C ALA A 91 -24.62 6.06 -5.74
N LYS A 92 -24.94 5.02 -4.95
CA LYS A 92 -25.98 5.09 -3.91
C LYS A 92 -25.65 6.12 -2.83
N GLU A 93 -24.42 6.16 -2.36
CA GLU A 93 -24.01 7.11 -1.33
C GLU A 93 -24.00 8.56 -1.84
N LYS A 94 -23.55 8.78 -3.09
CA LYS A 94 -23.65 10.09 -3.74
C LYS A 94 -25.11 10.56 -3.86
N MET A 95 -26.01 9.68 -4.30
CA MET A 95 -27.44 10.00 -4.40
C MET A 95 -28.02 10.35 -3.02
N ARG A 96 -27.65 9.58 -1.99
CA ARG A 96 -28.07 9.85 -0.61
C ARG A 96 -27.57 11.20 -0.11
N SER A 97 -26.30 11.52 -0.34
CA SER A 97 -25.71 12.81 0.03
C SER A 97 -26.45 13.97 -0.62
N THR A 98 -26.68 13.91 -1.93
CA THR A 98 -27.42 14.95 -2.65
C THR A 98 -28.85 15.09 -2.12
N CYS A 99 -29.53 13.98 -1.86
CA CYS A 99 -30.88 14.00 -1.29
C CYS A 99 -30.90 14.69 0.08
N LEU A 100 -29.97 14.35 0.97
CA LEU A 100 -29.86 14.98 2.29
C LEU A 100 -29.56 16.49 2.19
N ASP A 101 -28.65 16.89 1.30
CA ASP A 101 -28.37 18.32 1.05
C ASP A 101 -29.63 19.04 0.57
N THR A 102 -30.37 18.46 -0.39
CA THR A 102 -31.63 19.08 -0.87
C THR A 102 -32.71 19.13 0.20
N MET A 103 -32.79 18.14 1.09
CA MET A 103 -33.73 18.16 2.22
C MET A 103 -33.38 19.29 3.19
N ILE A 104 -32.09 19.52 3.44
CA ILE A 104 -31.62 20.65 4.24
C ILE A 104 -32.03 21.96 3.56
N ASP A 105 -31.78 22.13 2.26
CA ASP A 105 -32.15 23.35 1.52
C ASP A 105 -33.66 23.65 1.58
N ILE A 106 -34.51 22.61 1.48
CA ILE A 106 -35.97 22.74 1.61
C ILE A 106 -36.33 23.16 3.05
N ALA A 107 -35.77 22.49 4.05
CA ALA A 107 -36.05 22.78 5.45
C ALA A 107 -35.63 24.20 5.84
N GLU A 108 -34.46 24.67 5.39
CA GLU A 108 -34.01 26.05 5.62
C GLU A 108 -34.95 27.07 4.97
N ARG A 109 -35.44 26.77 3.77
CA ARG A 109 -36.38 27.64 3.03
C ARG A 109 -37.74 27.73 3.71
N GLU A 110 -38.31 26.60 4.12
CA GLU A 110 -39.66 26.54 4.70
C GLU A 110 -39.70 27.01 6.15
N LEU A 111 -38.73 26.59 6.96
CA LEU A 111 -38.68 26.88 8.39
C LEU A 111 -37.98 28.20 8.71
N LYS A 112 -37.26 28.79 7.75
CA LYS A 112 -36.44 30.01 7.93
C LYS A 112 -35.43 29.90 9.07
N VAL A 113 -34.98 28.68 9.38
CA VAL A 113 -33.92 28.39 10.35
C VAL A 113 -32.67 27.97 9.59
N ASP A 114 -31.53 28.50 10.02
CA ASP A 114 -30.21 28.15 9.47
C ASP A 114 -29.75 26.82 10.09
N ILE A 115 -29.82 25.72 9.33
CA ILE A 115 -29.52 24.37 9.81
C ILE A 115 -28.04 24.04 9.53
N ARG A 116 -27.51 24.50 8.39
CA ARG A 116 -26.14 24.25 7.98
C ARG A 116 -25.14 25.10 8.76
N LYS A 117 -24.07 24.47 9.24
CA LYS A 117 -22.97 25.21 9.88
C LYS A 117 -22.25 26.11 8.88
N LYS A 118 -22.23 27.41 9.14
CA LYS A 118 -21.44 28.39 8.37
C LYS A 118 -19.95 28.29 8.75
N SER A 119 -19.07 28.23 7.75
CA SER A 119 -17.61 28.29 7.95
C SER A 119 -17.22 29.73 8.30
N GLY A 120 -17.28 30.11 9.56
CA GLY A 120 -16.81 31.42 9.99
C GLY A 120 -17.27 31.85 11.38
N ALA A 121 -16.65 31.31 12.42
CA ALA A 121 -16.44 32.08 13.64
C ALA A 121 -14.95 32.42 13.68
N LYS A 122 -14.60 33.72 13.63
CA LYS A 122 -13.22 34.15 13.91
C LYS A 122 -12.85 33.62 15.28
N GLN A 123 -11.77 32.85 15.37
CA GLN A 123 -11.20 32.41 16.64
C GLN A 123 -10.97 33.65 17.50
N SER A 124 -11.65 33.72 18.65
CA SER A 124 -11.42 34.80 19.61
C SER A 124 -9.95 34.75 20.02
N LYS A 125 -9.22 35.84 19.79
CA LYS A 125 -7.83 35.96 20.24
C LYS A 125 -7.86 36.00 21.76
N LYS A 126 -7.21 35.03 22.39
CA LYS A 126 -6.93 35.03 23.83
C LYS A 126 -5.57 35.69 24.06
#